data_AF-A0A7S4K0L3-F1
#
_entry.id   AF-A0A7S4K0L3-F1
#
_cell.length_a   1.000
_cell.length_b   1.000
_cell.length_c   1.000
_cell.angle_alpha   90.00
_cell.angle_beta   90.00
_cell.angle_gamma   90.00
#
_symmetry.space_group_name_H-M   'P 1'
#
loop_
_entity.id
_entity.type
_entity.pdbx_description
1 polymer ?
#
loop_
_entity_poly.entity_id
_entity_poly.type
_entity_poly.pdbx_seq_one_letter_code
_entity_poly.pdbx_strand_id
1 'polypeptide(L)'
;MTLGHLYLDPWDPRPCMLEQGNPVEVASDGGNRVYVISMQGTPGVHVSNQERLVDFLAKWKQKCGLNMTNQTMFEHCPGIYDRRRGYGLTISFLLCLQRAKDLGEKAAFVFEDDARLLDVTLCDKNSRAEYLSGLPDNVFLTFLGGHRFKYPKNTTGSFSPLSPQPFRETSRSFGTYGFAVPQHSLDILIETIKDDLLYGQRKKDDTHLNHKYLTVEKNWYLSAQRHNLKMYAANPLLVWHQEGYSNTWKRNRTNYFGNESDVRLHKQPKG
;
A
#
# COMPACT_ATOMS: atom_id res chain seq x y z
N MET A 1 15.57 3.87 -45.96
CA MET A 1 16.02 3.21 -44.72
C MET A 1 15.61 4.08 -43.55
N THR A 2 14.48 3.76 -42.92
CA THR A 2 13.97 4.45 -41.73
C THR A 2 14.63 3.82 -40.50
N LEU A 3 15.44 4.61 -39.80
CA LEU A 3 16.00 4.25 -38.49
C LEU A 3 14.84 4.22 -37.49
N GLY A 4 14.38 3.02 -37.14
CA GLY A 4 13.44 2.81 -36.05
C GLY A 4 14.13 3.13 -34.73
N HIS A 5 13.75 4.24 -34.10
CA HIS A 5 14.10 4.50 -32.71
C HIS A 5 13.38 3.46 -31.84
N LEU A 6 14.15 2.47 -31.36
CA LEU A 6 13.76 1.62 -30.25
C LEU A 6 13.61 2.51 -29.01
N TYR A 7 12.37 2.94 -28.74
CA TYR A 7 11.98 3.47 -27.44
C TYR A 7 12.09 2.31 -26.45
N LEU A 8 13.20 2.24 -25.71
CA LEU A 8 13.29 1.42 -24.51
C LEU A 8 12.30 1.99 -23.50
N ASP A 9 11.38 1.16 -23.03
CA ASP A 9 10.47 1.53 -21.95
C ASP A 9 11.33 1.90 -20.73
N PRO A 10 11.30 3.16 -20.25
CA PRO A 10 12.10 3.59 -19.10
C PRO A 10 11.71 2.87 -17.80
N TRP A 11 10.65 2.07 -17.82
CA TRP A 11 10.16 1.28 -16.69
C TRP A 11 10.40 -0.21 -16.83
N ASP A 12 11.16 -0.64 -17.84
CA ASP A 12 11.53 -2.04 -18.00
C ASP A 12 12.35 -2.53 -16.79
N PRO A 13 11.78 -3.37 -15.90
CA PRO A 13 12.44 -3.78 -14.65
C PRO A 13 13.52 -4.85 -14.87
N ARG A 14 13.79 -5.22 -16.14
CA ARG A 14 14.72 -6.29 -16.51
C ARG A 14 16.19 -6.13 -16.06
N PRO A 15 16.78 -4.97 -15.71
CA PRO A 15 18.18 -4.95 -15.30
C PRO A 15 18.44 -5.57 -13.92
N CYS A 16 17.42 -5.81 -13.10
CA CYS A 16 17.58 -6.34 -11.72
C CYS A 16 16.95 -7.72 -11.49
N MET A 17 16.29 -8.30 -12.49
CA MET A 17 15.70 -9.63 -12.40
C MET A 17 16.67 -10.63 -13.01
N LEU A 18 17.46 -11.30 -12.15
CA LEU A 18 18.24 -12.48 -12.52
C LEU A 18 17.37 -13.41 -13.38
N GLU A 19 17.94 -13.90 -14.48
CA GLU A 19 17.31 -14.78 -15.48
C GLU A 19 16.38 -15.82 -14.83
N GLN A 20 15.07 -15.58 -14.88
CA GLN A 20 14.06 -16.57 -14.54
C GLN A 20 13.65 -17.25 -15.85
N GLY A 21 13.85 -18.57 -15.91
CA GLY A 21 13.49 -19.42 -17.05
C GLY A 21 12.01 -19.34 -17.44
N ASN A 22 11.68 -19.96 -18.58
CA ASN A 22 10.37 -19.93 -19.21
C ASN A 22 9.19 -19.93 -18.21
N PRO A 23 8.18 -19.06 -18.39
CA PRO A 23 7.04 -18.99 -17.50
C PRO A 23 6.25 -20.30 -17.59
N VAL A 24 6.36 -21.12 -16.54
CA VAL A 24 5.43 -22.21 -16.28
C VAL A 24 4.08 -21.56 -15.96
N GLU A 25 3.00 -21.98 -16.61
CA GLU A 25 1.64 -21.63 -16.21
C GLU A 25 1.38 -22.20 -14.80
N VAL A 26 1.76 -21.44 -13.77
CA VAL A 26 1.43 -21.77 -12.39
C VAL A 26 -0.02 -21.40 -12.20
N ALA A 27 -0.88 -22.40 -11.96
CA ALA A 27 -2.27 -22.18 -11.60
C ALA A 27 -2.33 -21.14 -10.48
N SER A 28 -3.01 -20.01 -10.73
CA SER A 28 -3.17 -18.95 -9.75
C SER A 28 -3.86 -19.52 -8.51
N ASP A 29 -3.12 -19.63 -7.40
CA ASP A 29 -3.65 -20.00 -6.08
C ASP A 29 -4.43 -18.82 -5.46
N GLY A 30 -5.10 -18.02 -6.31
CA GLY A 30 -5.46 -16.62 -6.09
C GLY A 30 -5.86 -16.25 -4.66
N GLY A 31 -5.14 -15.29 -4.08
CA GLY A 31 -5.41 -14.70 -2.77
C GLY A 31 -4.57 -15.25 -1.60
N ASN A 32 -3.59 -16.11 -1.87
CA ASN A 32 -2.70 -16.64 -0.82
C ASN A 32 -1.56 -15.66 -0.46
N ARG A 33 -1.26 -14.67 -1.31
CA ARG A 33 -0.07 -13.81 -1.14
C ARG A 33 -0.35 -12.50 -0.41
N VAL A 34 0.61 -12.11 0.42
CA VAL A 34 0.71 -10.80 1.05
C VAL A 34 2.05 -10.18 0.64
N TYR A 35 2.01 -8.96 0.13
CA TYR A 35 3.18 -8.22 -0.34
C TYR A 35 3.66 -7.27 0.76
N VAL A 36 4.92 -7.36 1.14
CA VAL A 36 5.51 -6.57 2.23
C VAL A 36 6.66 -5.75 1.69
N ILE A 37 6.52 -4.43 1.76
CA ILE A 37 7.58 -3.49 1.44
C ILE A 37 8.46 -3.32 2.66
N SER A 38 9.74 -3.65 2.51
CA SER A 38 10.73 -3.46 3.57
C SER A 38 11.98 -2.75 3.07
N MET A 39 12.46 -1.79 3.85
CA MET A 39 13.75 -1.14 3.59
C MET A 39 14.93 -2.01 4.09
N GLN A 40 14.68 -3.17 4.68
CA GLN A 40 15.72 -4.07 5.18
C GLN A 40 16.69 -4.46 4.04
N GLY A 41 18.00 -4.36 4.30
CA GLY A 41 19.04 -4.66 3.31
C GLY A 41 19.17 -3.65 2.16
N THR A 42 18.37 -2.58 2.13
CA THR A 42 18.45 -1.58 1.05
C THR A 42 19.63 -0.62 1.28
N PRO A 43 20.52 -0.39 0.30
CA PRO A 43 21.63 0.56 0.46
C PRO A 43 21.17 1.99 0.75
N GLY A 44 21.84 2.67 1.68
CA GLY A 44 21.59 4.08 2.02
C GLY A 44 20.45 4.33 3.02
N VAL A 45 19.77 3.27 3.49
CA VAL A 45 18.72 3.37 4.51
C VAL A 45 19.31 3.43 5.91
N HIS A 46 18.54 3.98 6.85
CA HIS A 46 18.96 4.03 8.24
C HIS A 46 19.06 2.63 8.87
N VAL A 47 20.12 2.39 9.65
CA VAL A 47 20.44 1.08 10.26
C VAL A 47 19.35 0.53 11.19
N SER A 48 18.50 1.40 11.74
CA SER A 48 17.34 0.95 12.54
C SER A 48 16.25 0.26 11.70
N ASN A 49 16.41 0.15 10.38
CA ASN A 49 15.51 -0.64 9.53
C ASN A 49 15.98 -2.09 9.37
N GLN A 50 17.11 -2.46 9.96
CA GLN A 50 17.49 -3.86 10.02
C GLN A 50 16.46 -4.65 10.82
N GLU A 51 16.20 -5.88 10.39
CA GLU A 51 15.27 -6.84 11.01
C GLU A 51 13.78 -6.43 11.02
N ARG A 52 13.37 -5.30 10.41
CA ARG A 52 11.95 -4.91 10.39
C ARG A 52 11.06 -5.92 9.67
N LEU A 53 11.53 -6.51 8.58
CA LEU A 53 10.79 -7.58 7.90
C LEU A 53 10.68 -8.82 8.80
N VAL A 54 11.75 -9.15 9.53
CA VAL A 54 11.75 -10.27 10.48
C VAL A 54 10.75 -10.03 11.61
N ASP A 55 10.73 -8.82 12.19
CA ASP A 55 9.75 -8.43 13.21
C ASP A 55 8.31 -8.45 12.65
N PHE A 56 8.08 -7.93 11.44
CA PHE A 56 6.78 -8.00 10.77
C PHE A 56 6.27 -9.45 10.71
N LEU A 57 7.10 -10.37 10.19
CA LEU A 57 6.73 -11.78 10.04
C LEU A 57 6.52 -12.45 11.40
N ALA A 58 7.35 -12.13 12.40
CA ALA A 58 7.21 -12.66 13.76
C ALA A 58 5.90 -12.19 14.42
N LYS A 59 5.55 -10.91 14.29
CA LYS A 59 4.31 -10.33 14.82
C LYS A 59 3.07 -10.85 14.11
N TRP A 60 3.15 -11.04 12.79
CA TRP A 60 2.07 -11.66 12.02
C TRP A 60 1.85 -13.11 12.49
N LYS A 61 2.92 -13.90 12.61
CA LYS A 61 2.85 -15.27 13.14
C LYS A 61 2.32 -15.30 14.58
N GLN A 62 2.70 -14.35 15.43
CA GLN A 62 2.18 -14.23 16.79
C GLN A 62 0.66 -13.99 16.80
N LYS A 63 0.15 -13.11 15.90
CA LYS A 63 -1.28 -12.79 15.82
C LYS A 63 -2.10 -13.93 15.23
N CYS A 64 -1.58 -14.61 14.21
CA CYS A 64 -2.31 -15.62 13.44
C CYS A 64 -2.11 -17.06 13.92
N GLY A 65 -1.17 -17.30 14.84
CA GLY A 65 -0.83 -18.64 15.33
C GLY A 65 0.08 -19.44 14.40
N LEU A 66 0.49 -20.62 14.86
CA LEU A 66 1.51 -21.46 14.20
C LEU A 66 1.05 -22.09 12.88
N ASN A 67 -0.24 -22.30 12.70
CA ASN A 67 -0.79 -22.94 11.49
C ASN A 67 -0.75 -22.02 10.25
N MET A 68 -0.38 -20.74 10.42
CA MET A 68 -0.38 -19.74 9.36
C MET A 68 0.72 -19.96 8.31
N THR A 69 1.85 -20.61 8.65
CA THR A 69 3.00 -20.74 7.71
C THR A 69 2.65 -21.55 6.45
N ASN A 70 1.55 -22.30 6.48
CA ASN A 70 1.09 -23.09 5.35
C ASN A 70 -0.04 -22.39 4.55
N GLN A 71 -0.54 -21.24 5.00
CA GLN A 71 -1.78 -20.61 4.49
C GLN A 71 -1.63 -19.15 4.03
N THR A 72 -0.49 -18.52 4.28
CA THR A 72 -0.18 -17.18 3.78
C THR A 72 1.25 -17.16 3.28
N MET A 73 1.40 -16.83 2.00
CA MET A 73 2.70 -16.64 1.36
C MET A 73 3.08 -15.16 1.45
N PHE A 74 4.24 -14.85 2.02
CA PHE A 74 4.75 -13.48 2.04
C PHE A 74 5.72 -13.25 0.89
N GLU A 75 5.41 -12.25 0.08
CA GLU A 75 6.28 -11.75 -0.97
C GLU A 75 6.98 -10.49 -0.45
N HIS A 76 8.29 -10.56 -0.29
CA HIS A 76 9.09 -9.38 0.05
C HIS A 76 9.29 -8.52 -1.19
N CYS A 77 8.83 -7.28 -1.13
CA CYS A 77 9.18 -6.24 -2.09
C CYS A 77 10.30 -5.36 -1.52
N PRO A 78 11.49 -5.36 -2.12
CA PRO A 78 12.57 -4.51 -1.66
C PRO A 78 12.18 -3.02 -1.71
N GLY A 79 12.45 -2.34 -0.61
CA GLY A 79 12.38 -0.90 -0.51
C GLY A 79 13.36 -0.24 -1.48
N ILE A 80 12.95 0.85 -2.13
CA ILE A 80 13.86 1.65 -2.95
C ILE A 80 14.27 2.90 -2.15
N TYR A 81 15.57 3.13 -2.04
CA TYR A 81 16.10 4.37 -1.49
C TYR A 81 16.13 5.47 -2.56
N ASP A 82 15.31 6.51 -2.36
CA ASP A 82 15.34 7.72 -3.18
C ASP A 82 15.50 8.95 -2.26
N ARG A 83 16.31 9.92 -2.69
CA ARG A 83 16.53 11.18 -1.95
C ARG A 83 15.30 12.10 -2.01
N ARG A 84 14.47 11.97 -3.05
CA ARG A 84 13.20 12.69 -3.21
C ARG A 84 12.16 12.02 -2.32
N ARG A 85 11.51 12.81 -1.47
CA ARG A 85 10.58 12.28 -0.46
C ARG A 85 9.42 11.55 -1.13
N GLY A 86 9.17 10.31 -0.73
CA GLY A 86 8.04 9.50 -1.18
C GLY A 86 8.27 8.74 -2.50
N TYR A 87 9.27 9.12 -3.32
CA TYR A 87 9.53 8.43 -4.60
C TYR A 87 9.95 6.99 -4.40
N GLY A 88 10.88 6.73 -3.49
CA GLY A 88 11.36 5.36 -3.22
C GLY A 88 10.23 4.41 -2.84
N LEU A 89 9.37 4.82 -1.90
CA LEU A 89 8.17 4.06 -1.52
C LEU A 89 7.19 3.89 -2.68
N THR A 90 7.01 4.93 -3.50
CA THR A 90 6.12 4.87 -4.68
C THR A 90 6.62 3.85 -5.71
N ILE A 91 7.93 3.77 -5.94
CA ILE A 91 8.55 2.75 -6.79
C ILE A 91 8.34 1.36 -6.19
N SER A 92 8.53 1.19 -4.88
CA SER A 92 8.26 -0.10 -4.22
C SER A 92 6.81 -0.54 -4.36
N PHE A 93 5.82 0.38 -4.25
CA PHE A 93 4.42 0.05 -4.54
C PHE A 93 4.23 -0.42 -5.99
N LEU A 94 4.81 0.28 -6.96
CA LEU A 94 4.73 -0.12 -8.37
C LEU A 94 5.24 -1.54 -8.59
N LEU A 95 6.42 -1.85 -8.04
CA LEU A 95 7.04 -3.18 -8.17
C LEU A 95 6.19 -4.28 -7.53
N CYS A 96 5.64 -4.04 -6.33
CA CYS A 96 4.74 -5.02 -5.69
C CYS A 96 3.48 -5.26 -6.51
N LEU A 97 2.84 -4.19 -6.98
CA LEU A 97 1.56 -4.28 -7.70
C LEU A 97 1.75 -4.95 -9.06
N GLN A 98 2.86 -4.64 -9.76
CA GLN A 98 3.22 -5.32 -10.99
C GLN A 98 3.46 -6.81 -10.73
N ARG A 99 4.19 -7.16 -9.67
CA ARG A 99 4.39 -8.57 -9.29
C ARG A 99 3.08 -9.29 -8.99
N ALA A 100 2.15 -8.64 -8.28
CA ALA A 100 0.83 -9.19 -8.00
C ALA A 100 0.01 -9.41 -9.28
N LYS A 101 0.10 -8.47 -10.23
CA LYS A 101 -0.51 -8.60 -11.55
C LYS A 101 0.07 -9.76 -12.34
N ASP A 102 1.39 -9.86 -12.41
CA ASP A 102 2.10 -10.89 -13.17
C ASP A 102 1.80 -12.30 -12.63
N LEU A 103 1.55 -12.42 -11.33
CA LEU A 103 1.13 -13.65 -10.67
C LEU A 103 -0.38 -13.94 -10.79
N GLY A 104 -1.16 -13.07 -11.44
CA GLY A 104 -2.59 -13.27 -11.64
C GLY A 104 -3.38 -13.28 -10.33
N GLU A 105 -3.01 -12.47 -9.36
CA GLU A 105 -3.71 -12.37 -8.08
C GLU A 105 -5.10 -11.74 -8.24
N LYS A 106 -6.10 -12.26 -7.52
CA LYS A 106 -7.45 -11.68 -7.47
C LYS A 106 -7.51 -10.34 -6.74
N ALA A 107 -6.56 -10.12 -5.85
CA ALA A 107 -6.32 -8.84 -5.20
C ALA A 107 -4.88 -8.78 -4.70
N ALA A 108 -4.32 -7.57 -4.67
CA ALA A 108 -3.02 -7.31 -4.04
C ALA A 108 -3.24 -6.78 -2.62
N PHE A 109 -2.76 -7.50 -1.61
CA PHE A 109 -2.67 -7.01 -0.23
C PHE A 109 -1.24 -6.52 0.03
N VAL A 110 -1.05 -5.22 0.17
CA VAL A 110 0.27 -4.59 0.28
C VAL A 110 0.41 -3.91 1.64
N PHE A 111 1.54 -4.15 2.32
CA PHE A 111 1.87 -3.59 3.62
C PHE A 111 3.28 -3.00 3.64
N GLU A 112 3.49 -1.96 4.46
CA GLU A 112 4.82 -1.61 4.93
C GLU A 112 5.24 -2.57 6.07
N ASP A 113 6.54 -2.77 6.25
CA ASP A 113 7.11 -3.65 7.29
C ASP A 113 6.89 -3.17 8.74
N ASP A 114 6.27 -2.01 8.94
CA ASP A 114 5.78 -1.52 10.24
C ASP A 114 4.27 -1.60 10.43
N ALA A 115 3.54 -2.14 9.47
CA ALA A 115 2.15 -2.49 9.67
C ALA A 115 2.02 -3.70 10.61
N ARG A 116 1.05 -3.66 11.52
CA ARG A 116 0.78 -4.71 12.49
C ARG A 116 -0.71 -5.02 12.52
N LEU A 117 -1.07 -6.29 12.51
CA LEU A 117 -2.46 -6.74 12.54
C LEU A 117 -3.17 -6.31 13.84
N LEU A 118 -4.33 -5.67 13.69
CA LEU A 118 -5.29 -5.43 14.77
C LEU A 118 -6.20 -6.64 15.00
N ASP A 119 -6.46 -7.42 13.94
CA ASP A 119 -7.38 -8.56 13.92
C ASP A 119 -6.85 -9.72 13.04
N VAL A 120 -7.46 -10.90 13.16
CA VAL A 120 -7.11 -12.12 12.43
C VAL A 120 -7.73 -12.24 11.03
N THR A 121 -8.60 -11.31 10.61
CA THR A 121 -9.29 -11.30 9.29
C THR A 121 -8.34 -11.50 8.10
N LEU A 122 -7.07 -11.12 8.23
CA LEU A 122 -6.09 -11.18 7.15
C LEU A 122 -5.15 -12.40 7.24
N CYS A 123 -5.33 -13.27 8.23
CA CYS A 123 -4.38 -14.33 8.57
C CYS A 123 -4.30 -15.47 7.55
N ASP A 124 -5.39 -15.76 6.84
CA ASP A 124 -5.44 -16.85 5.87
C ASP A 124 -6.22 -16.47 4.60
N LYS A 125 -6.06 -17.30 3.58
CA LYS A 125 -6.65 -17.09 2.26
C LYS A 125 -8.18 -17.01 2.27
N ASN A 126 -8.86 -17.80 3.11
CA ASN A 126 -10.31 -17.84 3.14
C ASN A 126 -10.87 -16.58 3.78
N SER A 127 -10.31 -16.14 4.91
CA SER A 127 -10.73 -14.88 5.54
C SER A 127 -10.42 -13.66 4.66
N ARG A 128 -9.31 -13.67 3.91
CA ARG A 128 -9.05 -12.64 2.88
C ARG A 128 -10.06 -12.68 1.74
N ALA A 129 -10.45 -13.87 1.27
CA ALA A 129 -11.47 -14.00 0.23
C ALA A 129 -12.85 -13.51 0.70
N GLU A 130 -13.21 -13.80 1.95
CA GLU A 130 -14.43 -13.28 2.60
C GLU A 130 -14.37 -11.75 2.78
N TYR A 131 -13.22 -11.22 3.17
CA TYR A 131 -13.01 -9.77 3.22
C TYR A 131 -13.24 -9.12 1.84
N LEU A 132 -12.71 -9.72 0.77
CA LEU A 132 -12.88 -9.21 -0.59
C LEU A 132 -14.32 -9.33 -1.09
N SER A 133 -15.04 -10.40 -0.74
CA SER A 133 -16.44 -10.58 -1.18
C SER A 133 -17.40 -9.56 -0.56
N GLY A 134 -17.03 -8.96 0.57
CA GLY A 134 -17.78 -7.87 1.18
C GLY A 134 -17.54 -6.49 0.54
N LEU A 135 -16.55 -6.35 -0.34
CA LEU A 135 -16.21 -5.05 -0.93
C LEU A 135 -17.29 -4.59 -1.93
N PRO A 136 -17.60 -3.28 -1.99
CA PRO A 136 -18.45 -2.74 -3.05
C PRO A 136 -17.82 -2.90 -4.44
N ASP A 137 -18.62 -3.19 -5.47
CA ASP A 137 -18.15 -3.44 -6.84
C ASP A 137 -17.33 -2.28 -7.43
N ASN A 138 -17.59 -1.04 -7.01
CA ASN A 138 -16.89 0.16 -7.46
C ASN A 138 -15.64 0.50 -6.63
N VAL A 139 -15.06 -0.46 -5.92
CA VAL A 139 -13.83 -0.24 -5.14
C VAL A 139 -12.61 -0.04 -6.06
N PHE A 140 -11.94 1.11 -5.89
CA PHE A 140 -10.61 1.37 -6.44
C PHE A 140 -9.53 0.69 -5.60
N LEU A 141 -9.54 0.96 -4.30
CA LEU A 141 -8.72 0.29 -3.29
C LEU A 141 -9.35 0.45 -1.90
N THR A 142 -8.95 -0.41 -0.97
CA THR A 142 -9.37 -0.33 0.42
C THR A 142 -8.18 -0.18 1.35
N PHE A 143 -8.18 0.87 2.17
CA PHE A 143 -7.22 1.07 3.25
C PHE A 143 -7.46 0.05 4.36
N LEU A 144 -6.43 -0.73 4.66
CA LEU A 144 -6.38 -1.61 5.83
C LEU A 144 -5.82 -0.87 7.04
N GLY A 145 -4.97 0.13 6.78
CA GLY A 145 -4.48 1.09 7.75
C GLY A 145 -3.95 2.36 7.11
N GLY A 146 -4.10 3.45 7.83
CA GLY A 146 -3.67 4.80 7.44
C GLY A 146 -3.96 5.77 8.57
N HIS A 147 -3.91 7.07 8.28
CA HIS A 147 -4.29 8.08 9.26
C HIS A 147 -4.91 9.33 8.63
N ARG A 148 -5.60 10.14 9.45
CA ARG A 148 -6.24 11.40 9.05
C ARG A 148 -7.26 11.23 7.92
N PHE A 149 -8.07 10.19 8.03
CA PHE A 149 -9.18 9.94 7.12
C PHE A 149 -10.16 11.12 7.11
N LYS A 150 -10.70 11.41 5.94
CA LYS A 150 -11.87 12.26 5.75
C LYS A 150 -12.88 11.48 4.92
N TYR A 151 -14.14 11.80 5.14
CA TYR A 151 -15.27 11.11 4.55
C TYR A 151 -16.09 12.10 3.72
N PRO A 152 -16.85 11.65 2.71
CA PRO A 152 -17.75 12.51 1.94
C PRO A 152 -18.73 13.25 2.87
N LYS A 153 -19.12 14.49 2.54
CA LYS A 153 -20.05 15.27 3.39
C LYS A 153 -21.46 14.66 3.46
N ASN A 154 -21.83 13.87 2.46
CA ASN A 154 -23.18 13.35 2.29
C ASN A 154 -23.39 11.98 2.96
N THR A 155 -22.37 11.41 3.59
CA THR A 155 -22.56 10.26 4.49
C THR A 155 -23.12 10.79 5.81
N THR A 156 -24.45 10.87 5.88
CA THR A 156 -25.23 11.34 7.04
C THR A 156 -25.23 10.37 8.22
N GLY A 157 -24.52 9.25 8.13
CA GLY A 157 -24.28 8.35 9.25
C GLY A 157 -23.32 9.00 10.25
N SER A 158 -23.80 9.30 11.45
CA SER A 158 -22.96 9.59 12.60
C SER A 158 -21.83 8.56 12.70
N PHE A 159 -20.61 9.01 13.00
CA PHE A 159 -19.43 8.20 13.26
C PHE A 159 -19.65 7.34 14.50
N SER A 160 -20.45 6.29 14.36
CA SER A 160 -20.55 5.27 15.38
C SER A 160 -19.49 4.23 15.10
N PRO A 161 -18.59 3.91 16.04
CA PRO A 161 -17.78 2.69 16.01
C PRO A 161 -18.66 1.43 15.87
N LEU A 162 -19.97 1.55 16.12
CA LEU A 162 -20.97 0.51 15.98
C LEU A 162 -21.69 0.53 14.62
N SER A 163 -21.24 1.36 13.66
CA SER A 163 -21.80 1.28 12.30
C SER A 163 -21.53 -0.13 11.75
N PRO A 164 -22.58 -0.90 11.40
CA PRO A 164 -22.44 -2.29 10.97
C PRO A 164 -21.79 -2.41 9.58
N GLN A 165 -21.47 -1.30 8.92
CA GLN A 165 -20.85 -1.34 7.61
C GLN A 165 -19.35 -1.68 7.73
N PRO A 166 -18.88 -2.78 7.11
CA PRO A 166 -17.49 -3.23 7.20
C PRO A 166 -16.51 -2.31 6.44
N PHE A 167 -17.05 -1.44 5.57
CA PHE A 167 -16.27 -0.52 4.74
C PHE A 167 -16.86 0.88 4.76
N ARG A 168 -16.00 1.90 4.74
CA ARG A 168 -16.40 3.31 4.67
C ARG A 168 -15.74 4.01 3.50
N GLU A 169 -16.55 4.66 2.67
CA GLU A 169 -16.01 5.50 1.59
C GLU A 169 -15.20 6.66 2.18
N THR A 170 -14.01 6.88 1.64
CA THR A 170 -13.09 7.93 2.05
C THR A 170 -12.98 8.98 0.95
N SER A 171 -12.85 10.25 1.34
CA SER A 171 -12.55 11.36 0.43
C SER A 171 -11.12 11.86 0.55
N ARG A 172 -10.41 11.42 1.60
CA ARG A 172 -9.00 11.72 1.84
C ARG A 172 -8.43 10.81 2.91
N SER A 173 -7.15 10.50 2.80
CA SER A 173 -6.33 9.85 3.83
C SER A 173 -4.88 10.29 3.66
N PHE A 174 -4.02 9.90 4.60
CA PHE A 174 -2.59 10.10 4.52
C PHE A 174 -1.85 8.93 5.18
N GLY A 175 -0.63 8.68 4.74
CA GLY A 175 0.32 7.79 5.41
C GLY A 175 -0.21 6.37 5.47
N THR A 176 -0.59 5.88 4.30
CA THR A 176 -1.00 4.50 4.09
C THR A 176 0.13 3.55 4.44
N TYR A 177 -0.13 2.57 5.30
CA TYR A 177 0.84 1.51 5.64
C TYR A 177 0.27 0.11 5.37
N GLY A 178 -1.00 0.00 4.98
CA GLY A 178 -1.60 -1.24 4.51
C GLY A 178 -2.83 -0.98 3.64
N PHE A 179 -2.93 -1.64 2.49
CA PHE A 179 -4.07 -1.51 1.59
C PHE A 179 -4.30 -2.79 0.77
N ALA A 180 -5.53 -2.95 0.27
CA ALA A 180 -5.94 -4.01 -0.64
C ALA A 180 -6.43 -3.40 -1.96
N VAL A 181 -6.07 -4.01 -3.09
CA VAL A 181 -6.47 -3.56 -4.44
C VAL A 181 -7.10 -4.75 -5.16
N PRO A 182 -8.39 -4.71 -5.53
CA PRO A 182 -9.00 -5.79 -6.29
C PRO A 182 -8.43 -5.84 -7.72
N GLN A 183 -8.48 -7.01 -8.34
CA GLN A 183 -7.90 -7.24 -9.67
C GLN A 183 -8.38 -6.22 -10.73
N HIS A 184 -9.68 -5.88 -10.73
CA HIS A 184 -10.25 -4.95 -11.72
C HIS A 184 -9.72 -3.51 -11.60
N SER A 185 -9.12 -3.15 -10.46
CA SER A 185 -8.56 -1.81 -10.21
C SER A 185 -7.03 -1.80 -10.27
N LEU A 186 -6.39 -2.96 -10.40
CA LEU A 186 -4.94 -3.10 -10.31
C LEU A 186 -4.22 -2.34 -11.44
N ASP A 187 -4.70 -2.50 -12.67
CA ASP A 187 -4.13 -1.81 -13.84
C ASP A 187 -4.24 -0.29 -13.73
N ILE A 188 -5.41 0.20 -13.30
CA ILE A 188 -5.65 1.63 -13.14
C ILE A 188 -4.69 2.20 -12.08
N LEU A 189 -4.49 1.49 -10.97
CA LEU A 189 -3.56 1.94 -9.92
C LEU A 189 -2.10 1.91 -10.38
N ILE A 190 -1.68 0.86 -11.09
CA ILE A 190 -0.32 0.75 -11.65
C ILE A 190 -0.03 1.94 -12.57
N GLU A 191 -0.94 2.24 -13.51
CA GLU A 191 -0.77 3.37 -14.42
C GLU A 191 -0.80 4.71 -13.69
N THR A 192 -1.64 4.85 -12.65
CA THR A 192 -1.64 6.04 -11.79
C THR A 192 -0.27 6.24 -11.12
N ILE A 193 0.35 5.17 -10.63
CA ILE A 193 1.67 5.25 -9.98
C ILE A 193 2.77 5.56 -11.00
N LYS A 194 2.72 4.98 -12.21
CA LYS A 194 3.68 5.32 -13.29
C LYS A 194 3.59 6.81 -13.65
N ASP A 195 2.37 7.34 -13.79
CA ASP A 195 2.14 8.77 -14.02
C ASP A 195 2.69 9.62 -12.87
N ASP A 196 2.49 9.21 -11.62
CA ASP A 196 3.03 9.90 -10.45
C ASP A 196 4.55 9.97 -10.46
N LEU A 197 5.21 8.89 -10.86
CA LEU A 197 6.67 8.81 -10.94
C LEU A 197 7.23 9.65 -12.10
N LEU A 198 6.53 9.68 -13.24
CA LEU A 198 6.96 10.42 -14.43
C LEU A 198 6.73 11.92 -14.28
N TYR A 199 5.55 12.32 -13.82
CA TYR A 199 5.12 13.72 -13.79
C TYR A 199 5.21 14.34 -12.39
N GLY A 200 5.45 13.56 -11.33
CA GLY A 200 5.45 14.07 -9.97
C GLY A 200 4.04 14.36 -9.45
N GLN A 201 3.95 15.05 -8.31
CA GLN A 201 2.66 15.32 -7.69
C GLN A 201 1.97 16.51 -8.38
N ARG A 202 0.79 16.26 -8.95
CA ARG A 202 -0.10 17.31 -9.45
C ARG A 202 -0.52 18.24 -8.31
N LYS A 203 -0.38 19.56 -8.48
CA LYS A 203 -0.97 20.54 -7.56
C LYS A 203 -2.50 20.63 -7.76
N LYS A 204 -3.17 21.44 -6.93
CA LYS A 204 -4.63 21.54 -6.92
C LYS A 204 -5.18 22.26 -8.17
N ASP A 205 -4.32 23.04 -8.83
CA ASP A 205 -4.56 23.79 -10.05
C ASP A 205 -4.20 23.01 -11.33
N ASP A 206 -3.69 21.78 -11.20
CA ASP A 206 -3.27 20.87 -12.30
C ASP A 206 -2.23 21.43 -13.30
N THR A 207 -1.77 22.67 -13.11
CA THR A 207 -0.82 23.38 -13.98
C THR A 207 0.62 23.29 -13.48
N HIS A 208 0.82 22.95 -12.20
CA HIS A 208 2.14 22.86 -11.60
C HIS A 208 2.42 21.47 -11.08
N LEU A 209 3.52 20.89 -11.56
CA LEU A 209 4.06 19.64 -11.08
C LEU A 209 5.03 19.89 -9.92
N ASN A 210 4.91 19.11 -8.86
CA ASN A 210 5.87 19.11 -7.76
C ASN A 210 6.71 17.84 -7.80
N HIS A 211 7.95 17.98 -8.24
CA HIS A 211 8.90 16.88 -8.31
C HIS A 211 9.71 16.69 -7.01
N LYS A 212 9.54 17.56 -6.00
CA LYS A 212 10.33 17.49 -4.75
C LYS A 212 9.86 16.38 -3.81
N TYR A 213 8.57 16.08 -3.83
CA TYR A 213 7.99 14.99 -3.04
C TYR A 213 6.75 14.41 -3.70
N LEU A 214 6.44 13.16 -3.37
CA LEU A 214 5.21 12.46 -3.74
C LEU A 214 4.39 12.10 -2.51
N THR A 215 3.08 12.26 -2.63
CA THR A 215 2.08 11.66 -1.75
C THR A 215 1.05 10.96 -2.62
N VAL A 216 1.22 9.66 -2.79
CA VAL A 216 0.50 8.84 -3.77
C VAL A 216 -1.01 8.88 -3.57
N GLU A 217 -1.48 8.96 -2.32
CA GLU A 217 -2.92 8.89 -2.02
C GLU A 217 -3.70 9.99 -2.71
N LYS A 218 -3.11 11.21 -2.83
CA LYS A 218 -3.79 12.32 -3.50
C LYS A 218 -4.17 11.96 -4.95
N ASN A 219 -3.23 11.38 -5.68
CA ASN A 219 -3.43 11.03 -7.08
C ASN A 219 -4.26 9.74 -7.21
N TRP A 220 -4.20 8.84 -6.23
CA TRP A 220 -5.12 7.71 -6.13
C TRP A 220 -6.58 8.15 -6.04
N TYR A 221 -6.92 9.13 -5.19
CA TYR A 221 -8.29 9.68 -5.12
C TYR A 221 -8.73 10.32 -6.44
N LEU A 222 -7.82 11.06 -7.11
CA LEU A 222 -8.11 11.68 -8.41
C LEU A 222 -8.34 10.63 -9.50
N SER A 223 -7.54 9.56 -9.49
CA SER A 223 -7.68 8.44 -10.42
C SER A 223 -8.99 7.70 -10.19
N ALA A 224 -9.28 7.32 -8.94
CA ALA A 224 -10.57 6.71 -8.57
C ALA A 224 -11.75 7.52 -9.10
N GLN A 225 -11.75 8.83 -8.89
CA GLN A 225 -12.80 9.73 -9.39
C GLN A 225 -12.91 9.71 -10.93
N ARG A 226 -11.79 9.77 -11.67
CA ARG A 226 -11.80 9.74 -13.15
C ARG A 226 -12.37 8.43 -13.71
N HIS A 227 -12.22 7.33 -12.98
CA HIS A 227 -12.69 6.01 -13.37
C HIS A 227 -14.05 5.63 -12.76
N ASN A 228 -14.75 6.55 -12.10
CA ASN A 228 -16.00 6.30 -11.37
C ASN A 228 -15.88 5.19 -10.29
N LEU A 229 -14.69 5.06 -9.72
CA LEU A 229 -14.38 4.15 -8.62
C LEU A 229 -14.24 4.94 -7.31
N LYS A 230 -14.21 4.22 -6.19
CA LYS A 230 -14.20 4.78 -4.83
C LYS A 230 -13.13 4.16 -3.96
N MET A 231 -12.57 4.95 -3.07
CA MET A 231 -11.59 4.47 -2.10
C MET A 231 -12.29 4.23 -0.76
N TYR A 232 -12.07 3.07 -0.17
CA TYR A 232 -12.68 2.68 1.09
C TYR A 232 -11.64 2.56 2.19
N ALA A 233 -12.06 2.62 3.45
CA ALA A 233 -11.31 2.16 4.60
C ALA A 233 -12.06 1.01 5.26
N ALA A 234 -11.34 0.00 5.74
CA ALA A 234 -11.91 -1.03 6.61
C ALA A 234 -12.44 -0.40 7.91
N ASN A 235 -13.56 -0.92 8.43
CA ASN A 235 -14.20 -0.46 9.65
C ASN A 235 -14.54 -1.65 10.58
N PRO A 236 -13.77 -1.88 11.66
CA PRO A 236 -12.57 -1.14 12.07
C PRO A 236 -11.40 -1.34 11.09
N LEU A 237 -10.36 -0.51 11.22
CA LEU A 237 -9.10 -0.73 10.52
C LEU A 237 -8.50 -2.08 10.94
N LEU A 238 -7.79 -2.73 10.02
CA LEU A 238 -7.27 -4.09 10.22
C LEU A 238 -5.79 -4.10 10.56
N VAL A 239 -5.07 -3.01 10.31
CA VAL A 239 -3.68 -2.83 10.73
C VAL A 239 -3.45 -1.48 11.40
N TRP A 240 -2.44 -1.44 12.27
CA TRP A 240 -1.89 -0.24 12.88
C TRP A 240 -0.40 -0.09 12.51
N HIS A 241 0.16 1.09 12.70
CA HIS A 241 1.55 1.40 12.38
C HIS A 241 2.42 1.39 13.64
N GLN A 242 3.40 0.49 13.70
CA GLN A 242 4.40 0.41 14.76
C GLN A 242 5.39 1.57 14.68
N GLU A 243 5.80 2.08 15.84
CA GLU A 243 6.85 3.08 15.93
C GLU A 243 8.16 2.64 15.27
N GLY A 244 8.94 3.61 14.83
CA GLY A 244 10.19 3.34 14.14
C GLY A 244 10.70 4.53 13.33
N TYR A 245 11.94 4.41 12.83
CA TYR A 245 12.53 5.44 12.00
C TYR A 245 11.96 5.41 10.58
N SER A 246 11.43 6.54 10.12
CA SER A 246 10.97 6.67 8.73
C SER A 246 12.06 7.26 7.85
N ASN A 247 12.49 6.52 6.82
CA ASN A 247 13.42 7.03 5.79
C ASN A 247 12.82 8.18 4.96
N THR A 248 11.49 8.20 4.79
CA THR A 248 10.74 9.25 4.08
C THR A 248 10.72 10.58 4.86
N TRP A 249 10.54 10.49 6.18
CA TRP A 249 10.43 11.67 7.05
C TRP A 249 11.73 12.04 7.78
N LYS A 250 12.74 11.17 7.73
CA LYS A 250 14.05 11.30 8.40
C LYS A 250 13.92 11.54 9.91
N ARG A 251 12.98 10.83 10.55
CA ARG A 251 12.69 10.94 11.98
C ARG A 251 12.05 9.67 12.52
N ASN A 252 12.11 9.50 13.84
CA ASN A 252 11.32 8.50 14.54
C ASN A 252 9.83 8.89 14.50
N ARG A 253 8.99 7.91 14.20
CA ARG A 253 7.53 7.99 14.24
C ARG A 253 7.05 7.23 15.47
N THR A 254 5.96 7.70 16.06
CA THR A 254 5.26 7.01 17.15
C THR A 254 4.32 5.95 16.60
N ASN A 255 3.73 5.15 17.48
CA ASN A 255 2.63 4.25 17.14
C ASN A 255 1.43 5.05 16.60
N TYR A 256 0.78 4.54 15.55
CA TYR A 256 -0.53 5.05 15.08
C TYR A 256 -1.52 3.90 15.02
N PHE A 257 -2.52 3.92 15.90
CA PHE A 257 -3.56 2.88 15.96
C PHE A 257 -4.70 3.10 14.97
N GLY A 258 -4.61 4.16 14.16
CA GLY A 258 -5.67 4.51 13.21
C GLY A 258 -6.92 5.06 13.89
N ASN A 259 -6.89 5.32 15.21
CA ASN A 259 -7.97 6.03 15.89
C ASN A 259 -8.12 7.41 15.23
N GLU A 260 -9.30 7.69 14.68
CA GLU A 260 -9.60 8.95 13.98
C GLU A 260 -9.38 10.19 14.88
N SER A 261 -9.34 10.00 16.20
CA SER A 261 -9.07 11.01 17.24
C SER A 261 -7.58 11.26 17.57
N ASP A 262 -6.63 10.45 17.09
CA ASP A 262 -5.19 10.56 17.42
C ASP A 262 -4.48 11.81 16.84
N VAL A 263 -5.24 12.75 16.26
CA VAL A 263 -4.70 13.91 15.54
C VAL A 263 -4.23 15.05 16.47
N ARG A 264 -4.39 15.00 17.80
CA ARG A 264 -4.17 16.20 18.65
C ARG A 264 -3.23 16.11 19.86
N LEU A 265 -2.71 14.96 20.29
CA LEU A 265 -2.07 14.91 21.62
C LEU A 265 -0.56 15.13 21.69
N HIS A 266 0.18 15.25 20.58
CA HIS A 266 1.64 15.43 20.64
C HIS A 266 2.13 16.64 19.85
N LYS A 267 1.77 17.85 20.30
CA LYS A 267 2.70 18.98 20.18
C LYS A 267 3.72 18.82 21.30
N GLN A 268 4.88 18.23 21.00
CA GLN A 268 6.01 18.41 21.91
C GLN A 268 6.33 19.92 21.97
N PRO A 269 6.52 20.50 23.18
CA PRO A 269 7.02 21.84 23.29
C PRO A 269 8.37 21.90 22.57
N LYS A 270 8.56 22.95 21.76
CA LYS A 270 9.89 23.25 21.24
C LYS A 270 10.73 23.67 22.46
N GLY A 271 11.62 22.78 22.89
CA GLY A 271 12.80 23.16 23.67
C GLY A 271 13.81 23.87 22.79
#